data_AF-A0A094F2R4-F1
#
_entry.id   AF-A0A094F2R4-F1
#
_cell.length_a   1.000
_cell.length_b   1.000
_cell.length_c   1.000
_cell.angle_alpha   90.00
_cell.angle_beta   90.00
_cell.angle_gamma   90.00
#
_symmetry.space_group_name_H-M   'P 1'
#
loop_
_entity.id
_entity.type
_entity.pdbx_description
1 polymer ?
#
loop_
_entity_poly.entity_id
_entity_poly.type
_entity_poly.pdbx_seq_one_letter_code
_entity_poly.pdbx_strand_id
1 'polypeptide(L)'
;MVANSFAAKCLGIAALLTGARAVTTFTDAQLQAYLSSGGHDLAYAYAPVFFFSQSQNRVPTYPTWAFSGSPDTPDIYDLAHQTVPSPQCQYPDVGCKSRNPGVPTGNQGPRFPVYFTTKKCSDTEVRVVYNLYYQKDGAKVVFVETGHEHDWERVIVIHTRDASSTWKPTRALYSAHSGYNSYAWNDIQNTLTTADAEAGKGPDPNGLRGLDHPKAYVSWSKHAFFDTRNTGWNDAISQSTDNAFRGQDWWKFVERRDFIQSDMETAAGKALDAANWGSATSDPVIVEDQVCAAS
;
A
#
# COMPACT_ATOMS: atom_id res chain seq x y z
N MET A 1 0.98 -24.28 70.14
CA MET A 1 -0.19 -24.29 69.23
C MET A 1 0.24 -23.59 67.95
N VAL A 2 0.04 -24.28 66.83
CA VAL A 2 0.72 -24.08 65.55
C VAL A 2 0.16 -22.86 64.82
N ALA A 3 1.07 -21.97 64.40
CA ALA A 3 0.79 -20.90 63.45
C ALA A 3 0.65 -21.49 62.03
N ASN A 4 -0.35 -21.07 61.27
CA ASN A 4 -0.39 -21.24 59.82
C ASN A 4 -1.04 -20.02 59.18
N SER A 5 -0.19 -19.06 58.80
CA SER A 5 -0.54 -17.96 57.91
C SER A 5 -0.48 -18.47 56.47
N PHE A 6 -1.62 -18.47 55.76
CA PHE A 6 -1.65 -18.71 54.33
C PHE A 6 -1.12 -17.46 53.60
N ALA A 7 0.08 -17.57 53.06
CA ALA A 7 0.67 -16.59 52.16
C ALA A 7 -0.06 -16.62 50.81
N ALA A 8 -0.74 -15.53 50.47
CA ALA A 8 -1.27 -15.30 49.13
C ALA A 8 -0.09 -15.08 48.16
N LYS A 9 0.13 -16.03 47.25
CA LYS A 9 1.07 -15.88 46.13
C LYS A 9 0.48 -14.88 45.13
N CYS A 10 0.90 -13.62 45.21
CA CYS A 10 0.74 -12.68 44.11
C CYS A 10 1.74 -13.06 43.00
N LEU A 11 1.28 -13.78 41.99
CA LEU A 11 1.96 -13.87 40.70
C LEU A 11 1.82 -12.50 40.01
N GLY A 12 2.83 -11.65 40.17
CA GLY A 12 2.96 -10.42 39.40
C GLY A 12 3.23 -10.78 37.94
N ILE A 13 2.21 -10.60 37.10
CA ILE A 13 2.39 -10.59 35.64
C ILE A 13 3.16 -9.30 35.33
N ALA A 14 4.46 -9.43 35.07
CA ALA A 14 5.23 -8.36 34.46
C ALA A 14 4.70 -8.16 33.02
N ALA A 15 3.82 -7.19 32.84
CA ALA A 15 3.45 -6.72 31.52
C ALA A 15 4.73 -6.16 30.87
N LEU A 16 5.24 -6.87 29.86
CA LEU A 16 6.20 -6.32 28.91
C LEU A 16 5.49 -5.20 28.16
N LEU A 17 5.58 -3.98 28.70
CA LEU A 17 5.34 -2.76 27.96
C LEU A 17 6.41 -2.71 26.86
N THR A 18 6.09 -3.29 25.70
CA THR A 18 6.77 -2.94 24.47
C THR A 18 6.43 -1.46 24.26
N GLY A 19 7.39 -0.59 24.55
CA GLY A 19 7.21 0.84 24.36
C GLY A 19 6.87 1.07 22.89
N ALA A 20 5.62 1.46 22.62
CA ALA A 20 5.22 1.90 21.29
C ALA A 20 6.15 3.06 20.93
N ARG A 21 7.06 2.84 19.98
CA ARG A 21 7.91 3.90 19.46
C ARG A 21 7.01 4.88 18.71
N ALA A 22 7.03 6.15 19.06
CA ALA A 22 6.29 7.14 18.28
C ALA A 22 6.81 7.17 16.84
N VAL A 23 5.96 7.59 15.90
CA VAL A 23 6.34 7.83 14.52
C VAL A 23 7.64 8.61 14.44
N THR A 24 8.54 8.15 13.59
CA THR A 24 9.80 8.82 13.32
C THR A 24 9.51 10.22 12.78
N THR A 25 10.31 11.20 13.18
CA THR A 25 10.21 12.58 12.70
C THR A 25 11.51 12.99 12.02
N PHE A 26 11.48 14.04 11.22
CA PHE A 26 12.67 14.54 10.52
C PHE A 26 12.71 16.07 10.48
N THR A 27 13.90 16.63 10.37
CA THR A 27 14.15 18.08 10.31
C THR A 27 14.09 18.60 8.88
N ASP A 28 14.08 19.93 8.71
CA ASP A 28 14.23 20.56 7.38
C ASP A 28 15.48 20.09 6.63
N ALA A 29 16.62 19.96 7.33
CA ALA A 29 17.85 19.49 6.71
C ALA A 29 17.74 18.06 6.20
N GLN A 30 17.06 17.18 6.95
CA GLN A 30 16.78 15.82 6.51
C GLN A 30 15.81 15.79 5.34
N LEU A 31 14.76 16.62 5.35
CA LEU A 31 13.87 16.73 4.18
C LEU A 31 14.65 17.15 2.93
N GLN A 32 15.51 18.17 3.02
CA GLN A 32 16.33 18.60 1.90
C GLN A 32 17.25 17.49 1.40
N ALA A 33 17.86 16.71 2.32
CA ALA A 33 18.67 15.56 1.96
C ALA A 33 17.85 14.49 1.22
N TYR A 34 16.64 14.17 1.70
CA TYR A 34 15.74 13.23 1.03
C TYR A 34 15.34 13.69 -0.36
N LEU A 35 14.94 14.95 -0.53
CA LEU A 35 14.53 15.47 -1.83
C LEU A 35 15.70 15.53 -2.81
N SER A 36 16.92 15.83 -2.33
CA SER A 36 18.12 15.88 -3.16
C SER A 36 18.56 14.50 -3.68
N SER A 37 18.10 13.41 -3.07
CA SER A 37 18.34 12.03 -3.50
C SER A 37 17.15 11.40 -4.23
N GLY A 38 16.20 12.21 -4.72
CA GLY A 38 15.01 11.73 -5.43
C GLY A 38 13.90 11.18 -4.52
N GLY A 39 13.99 11.41 -3.21
CA GLY A 39 12.94 11.06 -2.26
C GLY A 39 12.92 9.60 -1.79
N HIS A 40 13.84 8.75 -2.26
CA HIS A 40 13.87 7.31 -1.93
C HIS A 40 13.83 7.03 -0.42
N ASP A 41 14.62 7.78 0.37
CA ASP A 41 14.67 7.55 1.82
C ASP A 41 13.40 8.00 2.53
N LEU A 42 12.78 9.11 2.08
CA LEU A 42 11.49 9.54 2.60
C LEU A 42 10.39 8.53 2.25
N ALA A 43 10.39 8.05 1.00
CA ALA A 43 9.44 7.06 0.54
C ALA A 43 9.57 5.75 1.32
N TYR A 44 10.78 5.26 1.52
CA TYR A 44 10.97 4.04 2.29
C TYR A 44 10.56 4.21 3.77
N ALA A 45 10.88 5.35 4.40
CA ALA A 45 10.65 5.58 5.82
C ALA A 45 9.18 5.49 6.25
N TYR A 46 8.24 5.76 5.35
CA TYR A 46 6.80 5.76 5.65
C TYR A 46 5.98 4.92 4.66
N ALA A 47 6.63 3.99 3.96
CA ALA A 47 5.97 3.13 2.99
C ALA A 47 4.91 2.24 3.63
N PRO A 48 3.76 2.00 2.97
CA PRO A 48 2.77 1.06 3.45
C PRO A 48 3.25 -0.39 3.45
N VAL A 49 2.68 -1.20 4.34
CA VAL A 49 2.71 -2.66 4.22
C VAL A 49 1.42 -3.09 3.54
N PHE A 50 1.52 -3.71 2.36
CA PHE A 50 0.37 -4.08 1.55
C PHE A 50 -0.13 -5.48 1.89
N PHE A 51 -1.43 -5.64 2.03
CA PHE A 51 -2.11 -6.88 2.37
C PHE A 51 -3.08 -7.28 1.27
N PHE A 52 -3.07 -8.57 0.97
CA PHE A 52 -3.87 -9.18 -0.09
C PHE A 52 -4.58 -10.40 0.47
N SER A 53 -5.70 -10.77 -0.13
CA SER A 53 -6.51 -11.88 0.33
C SER A 53 -7.20 -12.56 -0.82
N GLN A 54 -7.50 -13.85 -0.66
CA GLN A 54 -8.41 -14.58 -1.51
C GLN A 54 -9.80 -14.61 -0.89
N SER A 55 -10.83 -14.66 -1.73
CA SER A 55 -12.20 -14.93 -1.31
C SER A 55 -12.79 -16.03 -2.19
N GLN A 56 -13.73 -16.81 -1.65
CA GLN A 56 -14.39 -17.90 -2.38
C GLN A 56 -13.40 -18.88 -3.06
N ASN A 57 -12.23 -19.12 -2.43
CA ASN A 57 -11.13 -19.94 -2.97
C ASN A 57 -10.57 -19.44 -4.31
N ARG A 58 -10.63 -18.13 -4.56
CA ARG A 58 -10.10 -17.49 -5.76
C ARG A 58 -9.12 -16.40 -5.35
N VAL A 59 -7.95 -16.42 -5.97
CA VAL A 59 -6.87 -15.45 -5.73
C VAL A 59 -7.20 -14.10 -6.37
N PRO A 60 -6.64 -12.98 -5.84
CA PRO A 60 -6.74 -11.67 -6.49
C PRO A 60 -5.80 -11.59 -7.69
N THR A 61 -5.98 -10.56 -8.52
CA THR A 61 -4.88 -10.04 -9.34
C THR A 61 -3.84 -9.44 -8.40
N TYR A 62 -2.57 -9.75 -8.62
CA TYR A 62 -1.46 -9.31 -7.78
C TYR A 62 -0.64 -8.24 -8.48
N PRO A 63 -0.05 -7.26 -7.75
CA PRO A 63 0.72 -6.20 -8.37
C PRO A 63 1.86 -6.75 -9.23
N THR A 64 2.19 -6.08 -10.32
CA THR A 64 3.26 -6.50 -11.24
C THR A 64 4.00 -5.31 -11.81
N TRP A 65 5.07 -5.59 -12.53
CA TRP A 65 5.83 -4.61 -13.30
C TRP A 65 5.05 -4.07 -14.48
N ALA A 66 5.14 -2.76 -14.68
CA ALA A 66 4.47 -2.02 -15.74
C ALA A 66 5.19 -2.16 -17.09
N PHE A 67 6.48 -2.48 -17.11
CA PHE A 67 7.31 -2.55 -18.31
C PHE A 67 8.18 -3.82 -18.39
N SER A 68 7.52 -4.98 -18.34
CA SER A 68 8.12 -6.32 -18.50
C SER A 68 9.25 -6.67 -17.51
N GLY A 69 9.40 -5.92 -16.42
CA GLY A 69 10.27 -6.30 -15.31
C GLY A 69 9.81 -7.57 -14.57
N SER A 70 10.67 -8.04 -13.67
CA SER A 70 10.43 -9.20 -12.82
C SER A 70 11.13 -9.04 -11.47
N PRO A 71 10.98 -9.97 -10.51
CA PRO A 71 11.75 -9.90 -9.27
C PRO A 71 13.27 -9.85 -9.52
N ASP A 72 13.74 -10.45 -10.60
CA ASP A 72 15.17 -10.64 -10.86
C ASP A 72 15.69 -9.74 -12.01
N THR A 73 14.79 -9.00 -12.67
CA THR A 73 15.14 -8.09 -13.78
C THR A 73 14.41 -6.75 -13.65
N PRO A 74 15.09 -5.61 -13.83
CA PRO A 74 14.43 -4.31 -13.79
C PRO A 74 13.44 -4.15 -14.96
N ASP A 75 12.55 -3.17 -14.85
CA ASP A 75 11.74 -2.71 -15.98
C ASP A 75 12.61 -2.20 -17.13
N ILE A 76 12.07 -2.29 -18.35
CA ILE A 76 12.63 -1.69 -19.55
C ILE A 76 11.66 -0.60 -20.02
N TYR A 77 11.95 0.65 -19.67
CA TYR A 77 11.02 1.78 -19.83
C TYR A 77 10.85 2.24 -21.28
N ASP A 78 10.14 1.45 -22.08
CA ASP A 78 9.67 1.78 -23.42
C ASP A 78 8.33 1.09 -23.74
N LEU A 79 7.65 1.57 -24.79
CA LEU A 79 6.32 1.07 -25.16
C LEU A 79 6.32 -0.38 -25.67
N ALA A 80 7.43 -0.88 -26.20
CA ALA A 80 7.51 -2.26 -26.67
C ALA A 80 7.52 -3.25 -25.50
N HIS A 81 7.90 -2.79 -24.31
CA HIS A 81 7.93 -3.57 -23.09
C HIS A 81 6.77 -3.29 -22.14
N GLN A 82 5.81 -2.43 -22.50
CA GLN A 82 4.60 -2.23 -21.69
C GLN A 82 3.92 -3.59 -21.41
N THR A 83 3.67 -3.86 -20.13
CA THR A 83 3.04 -5.11 -19.70
C THR A 83 1.63 -5.19 -20.26
N VAL A 84 1.38 -6.23 -21.06
CA VAL A 84 0.09 -6.51 -21.69
C VAL A 84 -1.03 -6.62 -20.63
N PRO A 85 -2.19 -5.99 -20.85
CA PRO A 85 -3.31 -6.13 -19.93
C PRO A 85 -3.84 -7.56 -19.91
N SER A 86 -4.54 -7.91 -18.82
CA SER A 86 -5.19 -9.21 -18.69
C SER A 86 -6.70 -9.05 -18.91
N PRO A 87 -7.35 -9.98 -19.64
CA PRO A 87 -8.80 -9.91 -19.77
C PRO A 87 -9.50 -10.27 -18.45
N GLN A 88 -10.69 -9.70 -18.26
CA GLN A 88 -11.57 -10.08 -17.16
C GLN A 88 -12.11 -11.50 -17.34
N CYS A 89 -12.29 -12.21 -16.22
CA CYS A 89 -13.03 -13.46 -16.17
C CYS A 89 -14.36 -13.31 -15.44
N GLN A 90 -15.18 -14.35 -15.51
CA GLN A 90 -16.42 -14.42 -14.76
C GLN A 90 -16.16 -14.45 -13.26
N TYR A 91 -16.88 -13.62 -12.52
CA TYR A 91 -16.91 -13.64 -11.07
C TYR A 91 -17.31 -15.05 -10.57
N PRO A 92 -16.66 -15.61 -9.54
CA PRO A 92 -15.66 -14.99 -8.66
C PRO A 92 -14.18 -15.14 -9.09
N ASP A 93 -13.86 -15.55 -10.31
CA ASP A 93 -12.47 -15.82 -10.74
C ASP A 93 -11.69 -14.54 -11.12
N VAL A 94 -11.56 -13.62 -10.16
CA VAL A 94 -11.06 -12.26 -10.39
C VAL A 94 -9.57 -12.22 -10.79
N GLY A 95 -8.72 -13.05 -10.17
CA GLY A 95 -7.28 -13.14 -10.46
C GLY A 95 -6.90 -14.05 -11.63
N CYS A 96 -7.85 -14.49 -12.45
CA CYS A 96 -7.57 -15.33 -13.60
C CYS A 96 -6.60 -14.63 -14.58
N LYS A 97 -5.77 -15.39 -15.31
CA LYS A 97 -4.97 -14.88 -16.46
C LYS A 97 -4.06 -13.68 -16.15
N SER A 98 -3.85 -13.37 -14.89
CA SER A 98 -3.00 -12.30 -14.41
C SER A 98 -2.02 -12.85 -13.38
N ARG A 99 -1.00 -12.07 -13.06
CA ARG A 99 -0.14 -12.39 -11.93
C ARG A 99 -0.98 -12.58 -10.66
N ASN A 100 -0.65 -13.61 -9.88
CA ASN A 100 -1.25 -13.89 -8.58
C ASN A 100 -0.13 -14.13 -7.54
N PRO A 101 -0.44 -14.24 -6.22
CA PRO A 101 0.58 -14.43 -5.19
C PRO A 101 1.44 -15.69 -5.37
N GLY A 102 0.92 -16.77 -5.96
CA GLY A 102 1.70 -17.98 -6.25
C GLY A 102 2.29 -18.73 -5.04
N VAL A 103 1.94 -18.34 -3.81
CA VAL A 103 2.42 -18.93 -2.56
C VAL A 103 1.25 -19.24 -1.62
N PRO A 104 1.37 -20.20 -0.69
CA PRO A 104 0.30 -20.50 0.27
C PRO A 104 -0.08 -19.28 1.13
N THR A 105 -1.34 -19.22 1.55
CA THR A 105 -1.81 -18.19 2.51
C THR A 105 -1.06 -18.31 3.84
N GLY A 106 -1.01 -17.21 4.60
CA GLY A 106 -0.25 -17.13 5.85
C GLY A 106 1.25 -16.89 5.65
N ASN A 107 1.67 -16.47 4.45
CA ASN A 107 3.06 -16.16 4.13
C ASN A 107 3.19 -14.74 3.58
N GLN A 108 4.41 -14.22 3.59
CA GLN A 108 4.71 -13.04 2.78
C GLN A 108 4.44 -13.33 1.31
N GLY A 109 3.84 -12.36 0.63
CA GLY A 109 3.66 -12.42 -0.82
C GLY A 109 4.99 -12.27 -1.57
N PRO A 110 5.01 -12.62 -2.87
CA PRO A 110 6.18 -12.44 -3.70
C PRO A 110 6.48 -10.94 -3.90
N ARG A 111 7.72 -10.61 -4.29
CA ARG A 111 8.14 -9.23 -4.58
C ARG A 111 7.34 -8.60 -5.71
N PHE A 112 7.11 -7.30 -5.65
CA PHE A 112 6.47 -6.50 -6.69
C PHE A 112 6.98 -5.06 -6.59
N PRO A 113 6.94 -4.28 -7.69
CA PRO A 113 7.41 -2.92 -7.67
C PRO A 113 6.41 -1.97 -7.01
N VAL A 114 6.93 -0.93 -6.37
CA VAL A 114 6.16 0.23 -5.92
C VAL A 114 6.68 1.44 -6.68
N TYR A 115 5.83 2.02 -7.52
CA TYR A 115 6.16 3.23 -8.28
C TYR A 115 5.85 4.43 -7.42
N PHE A 116 6.87 5.19 -7.02
CA PHE A 116 6.71 6.29 -6.09
C PHE A 116 7.14 7.63 -6.67
N THR A 117 6.46 8.67 -6.22
CA THR A 117 6.70 10.07 -6.59
C THR A 117 6.76 10.87 -5.30
N THR A 118 7.72 11.78 -5.19
CA THR A 118 7.85 12.67 -4.03
C THR A 118 7.67 14.12 -4.46
N LYS A 119 6.62 14.79 -3.97
CA LYS A 119 6.29 16.15 -4.39
C LYS A 119 6.15 17.08 -3.20
N LYS A 120 6.91 18.17 -3.20
CA LYS A 120 6.75 19.27 -2.25
C LYS A 120 5.58 20.14 -2.74
N CYS A 121 4.51 20.21 -1.95
CA CYS A 121 3.28 20.93 -2.30
C CYS A 121 3.24 22.35 -1.72
N SER A 122 3.97 22.58 -0.63
CA SER A 122 4.19 23.92 -0.05
C SER A 122 5.44 23.90 0.82
N ASP A 123 5.79 25.02 1.45
CA ASP A 123 6.90 25.08 2.41
C ASP A 123 6.68 24.27 3.69
N THR A 124 5.44 23.83 3.93
CA THR A 124 5.07 23.06 5.11
C THR A 124 4.43 21.72 4.76
N GLU A 125 4.45 21.30 3.48
CA GLU A 125 3.83 20.06 3.03
C GLU A 125 4.64 19.35 1.94
N VAL A 126 4.91 18.06 2.16
CA VAL A 126 5.48 17.14 1.17
C VAL A 126 4.66 15.86 1.14
N ARG A 127 4.39 15.34 -0.05
CA ARG A 127 3.60 14.13 -0.27
C ARG A 127 4.46 13.07 -0.95
N VAL A 128 4.28 11.83 -0.52
CA VAL A 128 4.80 10.66 -1.22
C VAL A 128 3.63 9.83 -1.72
N VAL A 129 3.61 9.54 -3.02
CA VAL A 129 2.63 8.66 -3.66
C VAL A 129 3.27 7.29 -3.80
N TYR A 130 2.55 6.22 -3.47
CA TYR A 130 2.97 4.83 -3.65
C TYR A 130 1.96 4.13 -4.55
N ASN A 131 2.28 3.96 -5.83
CA ASN A 131 1.40 3.34 -6.81
C ASN A 131 1.74 1.86 -7.01
N LEU A 132 0.69 1.04 -7.12
CA LEU A 132 0.74 -0.36 -7.53
C LEU A 132 0.06 -0.51 -8.89
N TYR A 133 0.69 -1.27 -9.78
CA TYR A 133 0.14 -1.61 -11.08
C TYR A 133 -0.44 -3.02 -11.09
N TYR A 134 -1.63 -3.17 -11.67
CA TYR A 134 -2.25 -4.47 -11.95
C TYR A 134 -2.59 -4.56 -13.44
N GLN A 135 -2.54 -5.77 -14.00
CA GLN A 135 -2.83 -5.97 -15.43
C GLN A 135 -4.30 -5.73 -15.79
N LYS A 136 -5.18 -5.65 -14.80
CA LYS A 136 -6.62 -5.42 -14.93
C LYS A 136 -7.24 -5.05 -13.60
N ASP A 137 -8.47 -4.57 -13.67
CA ASP A 137 -9.40 -4.37 -12.59
C ASP A 137 -10.67 -5.22 -12.76
N GLY A 138 -11.17 -5.79 -11.67
CA GLY A 138 -12.51 -6.37 -11.61
C GLY A 138 -12.71 -7.69 -12.36
N ALA A 139 -13.99 -8.01 -12.54
CA ALA A 139 -14.46 -9.21 -13.22
C ALA A 139 -15.76 -8.94 -13.99
N LYS A 140 -16.18 -9.93 -14.78
CA LYS A 140 -17.49 -9.94 -15.44
C LYS A 140 -18.51 -10.56 -14.49
N VAL A 141 -19.62 -9.87 -14.30
CA VAL A 141 -20.75 -10.34 -13.50
C VAL A 141 -21.90 -10.55 -14.47
N VAL A 142 -22.10 -11.80 -14.88
CA VAL A 142 -23.05 -12.16 -15.95
C VAL A 142 -22.70 -11.42 -17.25
N PHE A 143 -23.49 -10.39 -17.62
CA PHE A 143 -23.30 -9.57 -18.82
C PHE A 143 -22.72 -8.17 -18.53
N VAL A 144 -22.39 -7.87 -17.28
CA VAL A 144 -21.85 -6.56 -16.86
C VAL A 144 -20.35 -6.68 -16.60
N GLU A 145 -19.55 -5.87 -17.28
CA GLU A 145 -18.15 -5.68 -16.96
C GLU A 145 -18.07 -4.72 -15.79
N THR A 146 -17.54 -5.18 -14.66
CA THR A 146 -17.47 -4.32 -13.47
C THR A 146 -16.22 -3.45 -13.48
N GLY A 147 -15.15 -3.82 -14.19
CA GLY A 147 -13.84 -3.13 -14.23
C GLY A 147 -13.25 -3.02 -15.64
N HIS A 148 -11.93 -2.89 -15.76
CA HIS A 148 -11.26 -2.62 -17.04
C HIS A 148 -9.87 -3.27 -17.18
N GLU A 149 -9.30 -3.17 -18.37
CA GLU A 149 -7.88 -3.46 -18.62
C GLU A 149 -6.99 -2.42 -17.96
N HIS A 150 -5.83 -2.86 -17.47
CA HIS A 150 -4.91 -2.09 -16.62
C HIS A 150 -5.56 -1.54 -15.35
N ASP A 151 -4.76 -1.37 -14.31
CA ASP A 151 -5.23 -0.70 -13.10
C ASP A 151 -4.08 -0.11 -12.32
N TRP A 152 -4.32 1.05 -11.73
CA TRP A 152 -3.35 1.81 -10.94
C TRP A 152 -4.02 2.29 -9.67
N GLU A 153 -3.54 1.77 -8.54
CA GLU A 153 -4.06 2.09 -7.22
C GLU A 153 -2.92 2.58 -6.33
N ARG A 154 -3.23 3.39 -5.32
CA ARG A 154 -2.20 4.15 -4.60
C ARG A 154 -2.55 4.48 -3.16
N VAL A 155 -1.48 4.63 -2.38
CA VAL A 155 -1.53 5.34 -1.09
C VAL A 155 -0.76 6.66 -1.25
N ILE A 156 -1.29 7.76 -0.73
CA ILE A 156 -0.55 9.02 -0.61
C ILE A 156 -0.31 9.29 0.87
N VAL A 157 0.96 9.44 1.26
CA VAL A 157 1.33 9.86 2.61
C VAL A 157 1.68 11.34 2.60
N ILE A 158 0.94 12.11 3.41
CA ILE A 158 1.10 13.56 3.52
C ILE A 158 1.89 13.87 4.80
N HIS A 159 3.04 14.50 4.63
CA HIS A 159 3.88 14.96 5.71
C HIS A 159 3.77 16.47 5.84
N THR A 160 3.62 16.95 7.07
CA THR A 160 3.58 18.38 7.35
C THR A 160 4.63 18.77 8.37
N ARG A 161 5.08 20.02 8.24
CA ARG A 161 6.03 20.65 9.15
C ARG A 161 5.29 21.36 10.28
N ASP A 162 5.69 21.13 11.51
CA ASP A 162 5.20 21.89 12.65
C ASP A 162 5.99 23.20 12.88
N ALA A 163 5.54 24.00 13.84
CA ALA A 163 6.17 25.28 14.18
C ALA A 163 7.62 25.14 14.70
N SER A 164 8.03 23.94 15.13
CA SER A 164 9.39 23.63 15.60
C SER A 164 10.28 23.11 14.46
N SER A 165 9.84 23.24 13.20
CA SER A 165 10.55 22.73 12.02
C SER A 165 10.74 21.21 11.99
N THR A 166 9.81 20.51 12.64
CA THR A 166 9.78 19.04 12.66
C THR A 166 8.71 18.55 11.70
N TRP A 167 9.10 17.63 10.83
CA TRP A 167 8.24 16.97 9.87
C TRP A 167 7.83 15.59 10.36
N LYS A 168 6.60 15.21 10.04
CA LYS A 168 6.04 13.89 10.31
C LYS A 168 4.88 13.61 9.36
N PRO A 169 4.53 12.33 9.11
CA PRO A 169 3.28 12.03 8.43
C PRO A 169 2.10 12.47 9.31
N THR A 170 1.09 13.05 8.68
CA THR A 170 -0.11 13.54 9.37
C THR A 170 -1.40 13.00 8.77
N ARG A 171 -1.36 12.49 7.55
CA ARG A 171 -2.50 11.90 6.86
C ARG A 171 -2.05 10.88 5.83
N ALA A 172 -2.89 9.87 5.61
CA ALA A 172 -2.78 8.98 4.47
C ALA A 172 -4.09 8.99 3.68
N LEU A 173 -3.97 9.03 2.35
CA LEU A 173 -5.08 8.88 1.41
C LEU A 173 -4.94 7.51 0.75
N TYR A 174 -6.00 6.71 0.78
CA TYR A 174 -6.05 5.39 0.17
C TYR A 174 -7.01 5.45 -1.01
N SER A 175 -6.54 5.14 -2.22
CA SER A 175 -7.39 5.20 -3.40
C SER A 175 -8.57 4.24 -3.28
N ALA A 176 -9.75 4.74 -3.61
CA ALA A 176 -10.97 3.95 -3.64
C ALA A 176 -11.87 4.52 -4.74
N HIS A 177 -12.09 3.73 -5.79
CA HIS A 177 -12.91 4.13 -6.92
C HIS A 177 -12.38 5.45 -7.55
N SER A 178 -13.22 6.49 -7.65
CA SER A 178 -12.84 7.79 -8.22
C SER A 178 -12.26 8.78 -7.21
N GLY A 179 -11.96 8.36 -5.98
CA GLY A 179 -11.50 9.25 -4.91
C GLY A 179 -10.59 8.57 -3.90
N TYR A 180 -10.63 9.07 -2.65
CA TYR A 180 -9.79 8.58 -1.57
C TYR A 180 -10.58 8.39 -0.28
N ASN A 181 -10.25 7.32 0.43
CA ASN A 181 -10.47 7.24 1.86
C ASN A 181 -9.34 8.01 2.57
N SER A 182 -9.71 8.99 3.39
CA SER A 182 -8.80 9.97 3.99
C SER A 182 -8.72 9.76 5.50
N TYR A 183 -7.54 9.44 6.02
CA TYR A 183 -7.33 9.16 7.44
C TYR A 183 -6.23 10.03 8.02
N ALA A 184 -6.50 10.69 9.16
CA ALA A 184 -5.42 11.25 9.95
C ALA A 184 -4.47 10.12 10.37
N TRP A 185 -3.16 10.39 10.41
CA TRP A 185 -2.15 9.35 10.60
C TRP A 185 -2.37 8.50 11.87
N ASN A 186 -2.80 9.15 12.95
CA ASN A 186 -3.06 8.50 14.23
C ASN A 186 -4.40 7.77 14.30
N ASP A 187 -5.27 7.95 13.30
CA ASP A 187 -6.57 7.25 13.21
C ASP A 187 -6.48 5.97 12.37
N ILE A 188 -5.44 5.82 11.54
CA ILE A 188 -5.14 4.60 10.79
C ILE A 188 -5.14 3.41 11.76
N GLN A 189 -6.00 2.42 11.51
CA GLN A 189 -6.26 1.35 12.46
C GLN A 189 -5.00 0.59 12.90
N ASN A 190 -4.08 0.37 11.95
CA ASN A 190 -2.88 -0.42 12.17
C ASN A 190 -1.67 0.21 11.47
N THR A 191 -0.60 0.38 12.24
CA THR A 191 0.72 0.81 11.78
C THR A 191 1.78 -0.12 12.39
N LEU A 192 2.97 -0.15 11.80
CA LEU A 192 4.11 -0.95 12.23
C LEU A 192 5.35 -0.07 12.40
N THR A 193 6.25 -0.48 13.28
CA THR A 193 7.61 0.11 13.31
C THR A 193 8.39 -0.33 12.07
N THR A 194 9.41 0.42 11.66
CA THR A 194 10.31 -0.01 10.59
C THR A 194 10.91 -1.39 10.86
N ALA A 195 11.34 -1.65 12.09
CA ALA A 195 11.90 -2.95 12.46
C ALA A 195 10.89 -4.11 12.28
N ASP A 196 9.62 -3.90 12.62
CA ASP A 196 8.58 -4.92 12.43
C ASP A 196 8.27 -5.14 10.94
N ALA A 197 8.17 -4.07 10.17
CA ALA A 197 7.93 -4.14 8.72
C ALA A 197 9.08 -4.85 7.99
N GLU A 198 10.33 -4.51 8.31
CA GLU A 198 11.55 -5.13 7.74
C GLU A 198 11.76 -6.58 8.20
N ALA A 199 11.38 -6.91 9.44
CA ALA A 199 11.31 -8.29 9.90
C ALA A 199 10.19 -9.08 9.19
N GLY A 200 9.40 -8.41 8.34
CA GLY A 200 8.38 -9.05 7.55
C GLY A 200 7.18 -9.44 8.38
N LYS A 201 6.94 -8.75 9.49
CA LYS A 201 5.68 -8.85 10.22
C LYS A 201 4.59 -8.17 9.41
N GLY A 202 3.43 -8.79 9.35
CA GLY A 202 2.28 -8.25 8.66
C GLY A 202 1.02 -8.40 9.50
N PRO A 203 0.46 -9.62 9.62
CA PRO A 203 -0.78 -9.86 10.33
C PRO A 203 -0.76 -9.30 11.76
N ASP A 204 0.35 -9.50 12.48
CA ASP A 204 0.55 -9.01 13.84
C ASP A 204 1.80 -8.13 13.95
N PRO A 205 1.83 -7.15 14.87
CA PRO A 205 0.75 -6.76 15.79
C PRO A 205 -0.40 -6.02 15.09
N ASN A 206 -1.59 -6.07 15.68
CA ASN A 206 -2.76 -5.25 15.31
C ASN A 206 -3.11 -4.27 16.42
N GLY A 207 -3.78 -3.18 16.06
CA GLY A 207 -4.24 -2.13 16.98
C GLY A 207 -3.19 -1.10 17.38
N LEU A 208 -1.96 -1.20 16.86
CA LEU A 208 -0.93 -0.18 17.05
C LEU A 208 -1.13 0.96 16.05
N ARG A 209 -1.10 2.20 16.53
CA ARG A 209 -1.32 3.41 15.72
C ARG A 209 -0.17 4.39 15.88
N GLY A 210 -0.02 5.30 14.92
CA GLY A 210 0.97 6.36 15.00
C GLY A 210 2.43 5.87 14.95
N LEU A 211 2.68 4.73 14.27
CA LEU A 211 4.02 4.24 13.94
C LEU A 211 4.39 4.63 12.49
N ASP A 212 5.49 4.08 11.96
CA ASP A 212 6.11 4.51 10.71
C ASP A 212 5.40 3.97 9.45
N HIS A 213 4.90 2.72 9.48
CA HIS A 213 4.39 2.04 8.29
C HIS A 213 2.92 1.69 8.42
N PRO A 214 2.01 2.34 7.68
CA PRO A 214 0.60 2.03 7.74
C PRO A 214 0.31 0.70 7.03
N LYS A 215 -0.66 -0.07 7.55
CA LYS A 215 -1.18 -1.22 6.81
C LYS A 215 -2.13 -0.74 5.71
N ALA A 216 -2.03 -1.34 4.53
CA ALA A 216 -2.91 -1.08 3.39
C ALA A 216 -3.53 -2.40 2.92
N TYR A 217 -4.84 -2.55 3.15
CA TYR A 217 -5.61 -3.72 2.77
C TYR A 217 -6.21 -3.51 1.39
N VAL A 218 -5.75 -4.29 0.43
CA VAL A 218 -6.19 -4.23 -0.96
C VAL A 218 -7.46 -5.06 -1.12
N SER A 219 -8.49 -4.46 -1.73
CA SER A 219 -9.71 -5.19 -2.04
C SER A 219 -9.46 -6.28 -3.08
N TRP A 220 -10.07 -7.44 -2.86
CA TRP A 220 -9.76 -8.68 -3.55
C TRP A 220 -10.10 -8.64 -5.04
N SER A 221 -11.20 -7.99 -5.42
CA SER A 221 -11.63 -7.93 -6.82
C SER A 221 -11.26 -6.65 -7.54
N LYS A 222 -11.12 -5.54 -6.81
CA LYS A 222 -11.35 -4.19 -7.34
C LYS A 222 -10.27 -3.17 -6.95
N HIS A 223 -9.21 -3.70 -6.34
CA HIS A 223 -7.98 -3.09 -5.87
C HIS A 223 -8.04 -1.78 -5.07
N ALA A 224 -9.21 -1.23 -4.75
CA ALA A 224 -9.35 -0.16 -3.77
C ALA A 224 -8.63 -0.49 -2.45
N PHE A 225 -7.96 0.49 -1.85
CA PHE A 225 -7.18 0.33 -0.63
C PHE A 225 -7.91 0.87 0.60
N PHE A 226 -7.65 0.24 1.74
CA PHE A 226 -8.26 0.59 3.02
C PHE A 226 -7.26 0.44 4.17
N ASP A 227 -7.48 1.16 5.26
CA ASP A 227 -6.70 1.01 6.51
C ASP A 227 -7.16 -0.16 7.39
N THR A 228 -8.29 -0.79 7.01
CA THR A 228 -9.03 -1.79 7.79
C THR A 228 -9.28 -3.05 6.98
N ARG A 229 -9.44 -4.18 7.69
CA ARG A 229 -9.91 -5.44 7.11
C ARG A 229 -11.42 -5.48 6.98
N ASN A 230 -11.92 -6.18 5.97
CA ASN A 230 -13.33 -6.52 5.83
C ASN A 230 -13.47 -7.88 5.15
N THR A 231 -13.81 -8.90 5.92
CA THR A 231 -13.98 -10.28 5.41
C THR A 231 -15.45 -10.72 5.42
N GLY A 232 -16.38 -9.79 5.61
CA GLY A 232 -17.81 -10.09 5.78
C GLY A 232 -18.60 -10.16 4.47
N TRP A 233 -18.09 -9.53 3.41
CA TRP A 233 -18.81 -9.36 2.14
C TRP A 233 -18.01 -9.89 0.97
N ASN A 234 -18.61 -10.83 0.22
CA ASN A 234 -17.96 -11.51 -0.90
C ASN A 234 -18.92 -11.73 -2.07
N ASP A 235 -20.00 -10.95 -2.15
CA ASP A 235 -20.86 -10.89 -3.33
C ASP A 235 -20.30 -9.89 -4.35
N ALA A 236 -20.74 -9.99 -5.60
CA ALA A 236 -20.23 -9.16 -6.69
C ALA A 236 -20.52 -7.65 -6.53
N ILE A 237 -21.62 -7.28 -5.89
CA ILE A 237 -22.03 -5.87 -5.74
C ILE A 237 -21.15 -5.20 -4.71
N SER A 238 -20.92 -5.84 -3.56
CA SER A 238 -20.08 -5.28 -2.50
C SER A 238 -18.65 -5.00 -2.94
N GLN A 239 -18.13 -5.74 -3.94
CA GLN A 239 -16.78 -5.52 -4.46
C GLN A 239 -16.60 -4.16 -5.15
N SER A 240 -17.69 -3.50 -5.58
CA SER A 240 -17.63 -2.17 -6.20
C SER A 240 -17.95 -1.04 -5.20
N THR A 241 -17.81 -1.31 -3.90
CA THR A 241 -18.13 -0.38 -2.81
C THR A 241 -17.09 -0.48 -1.69
N ASP A 242 -17.20 0.37 -0.67
CA ASP A 242 -16.36 0.30 0.55
C ASP A 242 -16.53 -1.01 1.35
N ASN A 243 -17.55 -1.82 1.04
CA ASN A 243 -17.73 -3.14 1.62
C ASN A 243 -16.88 -4.23 0.97
N ALA A 244 -16.06 -3.92 -0.04
CA ALA A 244 -15.28 -4.91 -0.77
C ALA A 244 -14.42 -5.80 0.15
N PHE A 245 -14.32 -7.08 -0.22
CA PHE A 245 -13.58 -8.08 0.56
C PHE A 245 -12.10 -7.71 0.60
N ARG A 246 -11.51 -7.69 1.78
CA ARG A 246 -10.09 -7.43 2.00
C ARG A 246 -9.62 -8.06 3.31
N GLY A 247 -8.50 -8.75 3.24
CA GLY A 247 -7.98 -9.56 4.32
C GLY A 247 -6.47 -9.55 4.34
N GLN A 248 -5.88 -10.59 4.91
CA GLN A 248 -4.45 -10.63 5.25
C GLN A 248 -3.81 -11.98 4.95
N ASP A 249 -4.31 -12.69 3.93
CA ASP A 249 -3.77 -14.00 3.56
C ASP A 249 -2.32 -13.90 3.09
N TRP A 250 -1.96 -12.78 2.45
CA TRP A 250 -0.59 -12.42 2.11
C TRP A 250 -0.31 -10.97 2.49
N TRP A 251 0.96 -10.68 2.77
CA TRP A 251 1.43 -9.33 3.04
C TRP A 251 2.82 -9.11 2.47
N LYS A 252 3.17 -7.86 2.17
CA LYS A 252 4.52 -7.50 1.77
C LYS A 252 4.83 -6.07 2.20
N PHE A 253 5.88 -5.93 3.00
CA PHE A 253 6.66 -4.70 3.02
C PHE A 253 7.69 -4.82 1.90
N VAL A 254 7.65 -3.88 0.97
CA VAL A 254 8.43 -3.95 -0.26
C VAL A 254 9.88 -3.57 0.04
N GLU A 255 10.83 -4.27 -0.58
CA GLU A 255 12.25 -4.03 -0.34
C GLU A 255 12.71 -2.76 -1.05
N ARG A 256 13.72 -2.05 -0.52
CA ARG A 256 14.23 -0.80 -1.13
C ARG A 256 14.51 -0.89 -2.63
N ARG A 257 15.01 -2.04 -3.09
CA ARG A 257 15.33 -2.31 -4.51
C ARG A 257 14.11 -2.36 -5.43
N ASP A 258 12.92 -2.54 -4.87
CA ASP A 258 11.66 -2.63 -5.60
C ASP A 258 10.92 -1.28 -5.63
N PHE A 259 11.48 -0.22 -5.03
CA PHE A 259 10.97 1.14 -5.18
C PHE A 259 11.49 1.74 -6.48
N ILE A 260 10.56 2.12 -7.36
CA ILE A 260 10.85 2.74 -8.64
C ILE A 260 10.42 4.21 -8.55
N GLN A 261 11.39 5.12 -8.61
CA GLN A 261 11.07 6.54 -8.71
C GLN A 261 10.39 6.81 -10.05
N SER A 262 9.16 7.31 -10.01
CA SER A 262 8.28 7.46 -11.17
C SER A 262 7.87 8.91 -11.43
N ASP A 263 8.59 9.89 -10.89
CA ASP A 263 8.37 11.30 -11.23
C ASP A 263 8.55 11.51 -12.73
N MET A 264 7.80 12.44 -13.33
CA MET A 264 7.76 12.70 -14.78
C MET A 264 9.15 12.97 -15.42
N GLU A 265 10.13 13.40 -14.64
CA GLU A 265 11.49 13.63 -15.12
C GLU A 265 12.35 12.36 -15.28
N THR A 266 11.94 11.26 -14.63
CA THR A 266 12.63 9.97 -14.69
C THR A 266 12.32 9.20 -15.97
N ALA A 267 13.15 8.20 -16.30
CA ALA A 267 12.86 7.30 -17.43
C ALA A 267 11.54 6.53 -17.21
N ALA A 268 11.27 6.11 -15.97
CA ALA A 268 10.03 5.44 -15.60
C ALA A 268 8.82 6.36 -15.80
N GLY A 269 8.86 7.58 -15.26
CA GLY A 269 7.79 8.56 -15.41
C GLY A 269 7.48 8.88 -16.88
N LYS A 270 8.52 9.10 -17.70
CA LYS A 270 8.35 9.34 -19.15
C LYS A 270 7.71 8.18 -19.89
N ALA A 271 8.08 6.94 -19.55
CA ALA A 271 7.46 5.77 -20.16
C ALA A 271 6.02 5.57 -19.68
N LEU A 272 5.75 5.83 -18.39
CA LEU A 272 4.40 5.78 -17.81
C LEU A 272 3.46 6.78 -18.49
N ASP A 273 3.90 8.02 -18.70
CA ASP A 273 3.14 9.07 -19.41
C ASP A 273 2.84 8.72 -20.87
N ALA A 274 3.82 8.11 -21.56
CA ALA A 274 3.68 7.75 -22.96
C ALA A 274 2.81 6.51 -23.21
N ALA A 275 2.63 5.66 -22.20
CA ALA A 275 1.95 4.37 -22.31
C ALA A 275 0.42 4.52 -22.39
N ASN A 276 -0.23 3.58 -23.07
CA ASN A 276 -1.69 3.53 -23.13
C ASN A 276 -2.21 2.63 -22.02
N TRP A 277 -2.78 3.22 -20.96
CA TRP A 277 -3.36 2.49 -19.83
C TRP A 277 -4.84 2.15 -20.02
N GLY A 278 -5.36 2.26 -21.26
CA GLY A 278 -6.75 1.95 -21.56
C GLY A 278 -7.71 2.86 -20.81
N SER A 279 -8.59 2.27 -20.00
CA SER A 279 -9.57 3.03 -19.18
C SER A 279 -9.04 3.41 -17.80
N ALA A 280 -7.83 2.97 -17.43
CA ALA A 280 -7.20 3.42 -16.19
C ALA A 280 -6.74 4.88 -16.37
N THR A 281 -7.40 5.80 -15.67
CA THR A 281 -7.23 7.26 -15.84
C THR A 281 -6.34 7.89 -14.78
N SER A 282 -5.60 7.08 -14.02
CA SER A 282 -4.88 7.54 -12.83
C SER A 282 -3.50 6.91 -12.69
N ASP A 283 -2.77 6.87 -13.81
CA ASP A 283 -1.37 6.49 -13.82
C ASP A 283 -0.52 7.48 -12.98
N PRO A 284 0.73 7.10 -12.62
CA PRO A 284 1.54 7.88 -11.70
C PRO A 284 1.79 9.34 -12.12
N VAL A 285 1.83 9.66 -13.43
CA VAL A 285 2.13 11.03 -13.89
C VAL A 285 0.92 11.94 -13.79
N ILE A 286 -0.27 11.44 -14.16
CA ILE A 286 -1.52 12.17 -13.91
C ILE A 286 -1.70 12.45 -12.41
N VAL A 287 -1.39 11.45 -11.58
CA VAL A 287 -1.49 11.58 -10.12
C VAL A 287 -0.47 12.59 -9.59
N GLU A 288 0.76 12.57 -10.08
CA GLU A 288 1.78 13.55 -9.70
C GLU A 288 1.29 14.99 -9.92
N ASP A 289 0.68 15.27 -11.08
CA ASP A 289 0.18 16.62 -11.39
C ASP A 289 -0.87 17.09 -10.38
N GLN A 290 -1.76 16.19 -9.98
CA GLN A 290 -2.90 16.48 -9.11
C GLN A 290 -2.62 16.28 -7.61
N VAL A 291 -1.47 15.70 -7.24
CA VAL A 291 -1.23 15.17 -5.88
C VAL A 291 -1.38 16.23 -4.80
N CYS A 292 -1.04 17.49 -5.09
CA CYS A 292 -1.12 18.57 -4.11
C CYS A 292 -2.54 19.06 -3.84
N ALA A 293 -3.50 18.73 -4.71
CA ALA A 293 -4.92 19.02 -4.55
C ALA A 293 -5.74 17.83 -4.02
N ALA A 294 -5.17 16.62 -4.02
CA ALA A 294 -5.86 15.42 -3.51
C ALA A 294 -6.22 15.55 -2.02
N SER A 295 -7.36 15.00 -1.60
CA SER A 295 -7.87 15.11 -0.22
C SER A 295 -8.70 13.92 0.21
#